data_AF-A0A0F9D379-F1
#
_entry.id   AF-A0A0F9D379-F1
#
_cell.length_a   1.000
_cell.length_b   1.000
_cell.length_c   1.000
_cell.angle_alpha   90.00
_cell.angle_beta   90.00
_cell.angle_gamma   90.00
#
_symmetry.space_group_name_H-M   'P 1'
#
loop_
_entity.id
_entity.type
_entity.pdbx_description
1 polymer ?
#
loop_
_entity_poly.entity_id
_entity_poly.type
_entity_poly.pdbx_seq_one_letter_code
_entity_poly.pdbx_strand_id
1 'polypeptide(L)'
;MFKSKNDAQSKELTVQSRAIAALGLENLKKELTELAGKSKSLTGITNEDGYKQVHAARMVLKNERIDISKKAKAARDDANEFSKEVIAEEKRLIGIISPEEDRLQALQTEHDERAERERQAKIETEAKRVEDIQERIAAIRGAVEAVIHLNYPSAKITELIDDIETIDIDDSFAEFQDQAEDTKVATLAKLREAHSATVERDAETAKIAAERAELEELRAAAEKRAAQEQFDLAAAEAKAKKKREAEAKKQREELEEQHKKQAAAQKKIDDENARLAEERADLEREQRKEADRKAAEEKAEQDRKDAAQAAAKNAKYPGEQAIVDALTEHFGVPSEVVMAWLTELRKVA
;
A
#
# COMPACT_ATOMS: atom_id res chain seq x y z
N MET A 1 -56.63 -66.47 -11.80
CA MET A 1 -57.83 -67.27 -12.11
C MET A 1 -57.39 -68.54 -12.83
N PHE A 2 -56.95 -69.57 -12.09
CA PHE A 2 -56.55 -70.86 -12.68
C PHE A 2 -57.59 -71.91 -12.28
N LYS A 3 -58.31 -72.40 -13.29
CA LYS A 3 -59.32 -73.46 -13.15
C LYS A 3 -58.61 -74.77 -12.82
N SER A 4 -58.85 -75.27 -11.62
CA SER A 4 -58.68 -76.68 -11.26
C SER A 4 -59.54 -77.55 -12.18
N LYS A 5 -58.88 -78.40 -12.98
CA LYS A 5 -59.50 -79.52 -13.70
C LYS A 5 -58.45 -80.63 -13.83
N ASN A 6 -58.44 -81.54 -12.86
CA ASN A 6 -58.39 -82.98 -13.13
C ASN A 6 -58.56 -83.77 -11.83
N ASP A 7 -59.81 -83.91 -11.38
CA ASP A 7 -60.22 -85.05 -10.57
C ASP A 7 -60.35 -86.26 -11.51
N ALA A 8 -59.21 -86.84 -11.90
CA ALA A 8 -59.16 -88.21 -12.35
C ALA A 8 -58.89 -89.07 -11.12
N GLN A 9 -59.93 -89.70 -10.57
CA GLN A 9 -59.83 -90.68 -9.49
C GLN A 9 -58.94 -91.85 -9.93
N SER A 10 -57.65 -91.73 -9.65
CA SER A 10 -56.71 -92.84 -9.62
C SER A 10 -57.11 -93.77 -8.49
N LYS A 11 -57.46 -95.02 -8.80
CA LYS A 11 -57.50 -96.14 -7.83
C LYS A 11 -56.06 -96.41 -7.40
N GLU A 12 -55.47 -95.48 -6.67
CA GLU A 12 -54.12 -95.62 -6.17
C GLU A 12 -54.16 -96.62 -5.03
N LEU A 13 -53.66 -97.82 -5.31
CA LEU A 13 -53.33 -98.79 -4.27
C LEU A 13 -52.39 -98.09 -3.29
N THR A 14 -52.81 -98.03 -2.03
CA THR A 14 -51.96 -97.54 -0.93
C THR A 14 -50.60 -98.28 -0.98
N VAL A 15 -49.53 -97.68 -0.45
CA VAL A 15 -48.20 -98.35 -0.41
C VAL A 15 -48.30 -99.74 0.21
N GLN A 16 -49.18 -99.90 1.21
CA GLN A 16 -49.48 -101.18 1.84
C GLN A 16 -50.18 -102.15 0.88
N SER A 17 -51.18 -101.68 0.12
CA SER A 17 -51.88 -102.50 -0.88
C SER A 17 -50.97 -102.93 -2.03
N ARG A 18 -50.04 -102.07 -2.46
CA ARG A 18 -49.01 -102.42 -3.47
C ARG A 18 -48.03 -103.47 -2.94
N ALA A 19 -47.60 -103.35 -1.68
CA ALA A 19 -46.75 -104.35 -1.05
C ALA A 19 -47.46 -105.71 -0.90
N ILE A 20 -48.75 -105.71 -0.55
CA ILE A 20 -49.59 -106.93 -0.46
C ILE A 20 -49.70 -107.60 -1.83
N ALA A 21 -49.99 -106.84 -2.88
CA ALA A 21 -50.08 -107.35 -4.25
C ALA A 21 -48.73 -107.90 -4.75
N ALA A 22 -47.62 -107.18 -4.52
CA ALA A 22 -46.28 -107.59 -4.94
C ALA A 22 -45.79 -108.89 -4.26
N LEU A 23 -46.24 -109.14 -3.03
CA LEU A 23 -45.94 -110.37 -2.29
C LEU A 23 -46.96 -111.50 -2.56
N GLY A 24 -48.04 -111.23 -3.32
CA GLY A 24 -49.14 -112.16 -3.55
C GLY A 24 -49.92 -112.52 -2.29
N LEU A 25 -49.97 -111.60 -1.31
CA LEU A 25 -50.44 -111.90 0.06
C LEU A 25 -51.96 -112.00 0.23
N GLU A 26 -52.74 -111.64 -0.79
CA GLU A 26 -54.21 -111.55 -0.70
C GLU A 26 -54.85 -112.89 -0.30
N ASN A 27 -54.37 -114.00 -0.86
CA ASN A 27 -54.81 -115.36 -0.49
C ASN A 27 -53.77 -116.12 0.36
N LEU A 28 -52.50 -115.68 0.32
CA LEU A 28 -51.38 -116.38 0.97
C LEU A 28 -51.57 -116.49 2.48
N LYS A 29 -52.17 -115.48 3.15
CA LYS A 29 -52.43 -115.58 4.60
C LYS A 29 -53.31 -116.78 4.94
N LYS A 30 -54.39 -117.00 4.18
CA LYS A 30 -55.32 -118.12 4.39
C LYS A 30 -54.63 -119.44 4.10
N GLU A 31 -53.93 -119.53 2.98
CA GLU A 31 -53.18 -120.72 2.56
C GLU A 31 -52.08 -121.11 3.57
N LEU A 32 -51.32 -120.14 4.07
CA LEU A 32 -50.30 -120.36 5.10
C LEU A 32 -50.90 -120.83 6.42
N THR A 33 -52.07 -120.30 6.77
CA THR A 33 -52.79 -120.70 8.00
C THR A 33 -53.28 -122.14 7.89
N GLU A 34 -53.81 -122.54 6.72
CA GLU A 34 -54.21 -123.91 6.43
C GLU A 34 -53.00 -124.86 6.38
N LEU A 35 -51.90 -124.44 5.75
CA LEU A 35 -50.67 -125.22 5.64
C LEU A 35 -50.06 -125.50 7.02
N ALA A 36 -49.98 -124.49 7.89
CA ALA A 36 -49.56 -124.65 9.28
C ALA A 36 -50.55 -125.49 10.11
N GLY A 37 -51.84 -125.44 9.76
CA GLY A 37 -52.89 -126.26 10.38
C GLY A 37 -52.67 -127.76 10.21
N LYS A 38 -52.14 -128.19 9.05
CA LYS A 38 -51.92 -129.61 8.72
C LYS A 38 -50.94 -130.33 9.65
N SER A 39 -50.04 -129.62 10.31
CA SER A 39 -49.07 -130.19 11.25
C SER A 39 -49.53 -130.18 12.72
N LYS A 40 -50.73 -129.66 13.05
CA LYS A 40 -51.20 -129.49 14.44
C LYS A 40 -51.38 -130.80 15.20
N SER A 41 -51.72 -131.89 14.51
CA SER A 41 -51.88 -133.22 15.12
C SER A 41 -50.55 -133.91 15.42
N LEU A 42 -49.42 -133.38 14.96
CA LEU A 42 -48.09 -133.93 15.20
C LEU A 42 -47.54 -133.44 16.54
N THR A 43 -47.88 -134.11 17.64
CA THR A 43 -47.55 -133.67 19.02
C THR A 43 -46.32 -134.35 19.62
N GLY A 44 -45.75 -135.38 18.98
CA GLY A 44 -44.56 -136.09 19.45
C GLY A 44 -44.04 -137.11 18.44
N ILE A 45 -42.79 -137.55 18.60
CA ILE A 45 -42.15 -138.56 17.75
C ILE A 45 -41.95 -139.82 18.59
N THR A 46 -42.70 -140.87 18.27
CA THR A 46 -42.65 -142.16 19.00
C THR A 46 -42.04 -143.30 18.17
N ASN A 47 -41.88 -143.10 16.85
CA ASN A 47 -41.28 -144.05 15.92
C ASN A 47 -40.68 -143.32 14.69
N GLU A 48 -40.01 -144.07 13.83
CA GLU A 48 -39.32 -143.57 12.62
C GLU A 48 -40.28 -142.88 11.63
N ASP A 49 -41.50 -143.40 11.48
CA ASP A 49 -42.50 -142.81 10.58
C ASP A 49 -42.99 -141.45 11.10
N GLY A 50 -43.15 -141.30 12.41
CA GLY A 50 -43.45 -140.03 13.06
C GLY A 50 -42.34 -138.99 12.85
N TYR A 51 -41.07 -139.41 12.87
CA TYR A 51 -39.95 -138.53 12.54
C TYR A 51 -40.03 -138.03 11.09
N LYS A 52 -40.29 -138.93 10.14
CA LYS A 52 -40.43 -138.58 8.71
C LYS A 52 -41.60 -137.61 8.47
N GLN A 53 -42.73 -137.81 9.15
CA GLN A 53 -43.89 -136.92 9.06
C GLN A 53 -43.59 -135.51 9.60
N VAL A 54 -42.95 -135.41 10.77
CA VAL A 54 -42.53 -134.13 11.35
C VAL A 54 -41.48 -133.44 10.46
N HIS A 55 -40.50 -134.18 9.97
CA HIS A 55 -39.47 -133.65 9.08
C HIS A 55 -40.07 -133.11 7.78
N ALA A 56 -40.96 -133.88 7.13
CA ALA A 56 -41.63 -133.47 5.90
C ALA A 56 -42.48 -132.21 6.11
N ALA A 57 -43.32 -132.19 7.16
CA ALA A 57 -44.13 -131.01 7.50
C ALA A 57 -43.26 -129.77 7.78
N ARG A 58 -42.16 -129.94 8.53
CA ARG A 58 -41.19 -128.87 8.80
C ARG A 58 -40.53 -128.37 7.52
N MET A 59 -40.13 -129.25 6.60
CA MET A 59 -39.50 -128.84 5.35
C MET A 59 -40.46 -128.06 4.45
N VAL A 60 -41.72 -128.48 4.37
CA VAL A 60 -42.76 -127.74 3.63
C VAL A 60 -42.92 -126.32 4.19
N LEU A 61 -43.08 -126.16 5.50
CA LEU A 61 -43.20 -124.84 6.13
C LEU A 61 -41.92 -123.99 5.99
N LYS A 62 -40.74 -124.62 6.10
CA LYS A 62 -39.45 -123.94 5.93
C LYS A 62 -39.27 -123.43 4.50
N ASN A 63 -39.62 -124.24 3.49
CA ASN A 63 -39.51 -123.86 2.09
C ASN A 63 -40.45 -122.70 1.77
N GLU A 64 -41.70 -122.77 2.23
CA GLU A 64 -42.67 -121.69 2.04
C GLU A 64 -42.18 -120.36 2.66
N ARG A 65 -41.60 -120.41 3.87
CA ARG A 65 -40.98 -119.22 4.51
C ARG A 65 -39.83 -118.65 3.66
N ILE A 66 -38.98 -119.52 3.11
CA ILE A 66 -37.88 -119.09 2.24
C ILE A 66 -38.43 -118.42 0.99
N ASP A 67 -39.49 -118.96 0.40
CA ASP A 67 -40.08 -118.44 -0.83
C ASP A 67 -40.76 -117.08 -0.61
N ILE A 68 -41.42 -116.86 0.53
CA ILE A 68 -41.90 -115.52 0.93
C ILE A 68 -40.74 -114.53 1.03
N SER A 69 -39.64 -114.92 1.67
CA SER A 69 -38.46 -114.06 1.80
C SER A 69 -37.84 -113.71 0.44
N LYS A 70 -37.77 -114.68 -0.48
CA LYS A 70 -37.32 -114.47 -1.87
C LYS A 70 -38.24 -113.51 -2.61
N LYS A 71 -39.57 -113.69 -2.53
CA LYS A 71 -40.56 -112.78 -3.12
C LYS A 71 -40.41 -111.36 -2.57
N ALA A 72 -40.20 -111.21 -1.26
CA ALA A 72 -39.97 -109.91 -0.62
C ALA A 72 -38.65 -109.25 -1.00
N LYS A 73 -37.60 -110.04 -1.27
CA LYS A 73 -36.35 -109.51 -1.84
C LYS A 73 -36.58 -109.04 -3.27
N ALA A 74 -37.16 -109.88 -4.13
CA ALA A 74 -37.43 -109.56 -5.53
C ALA A 74 -38.29 -108.29 -5.69
N ALA A 75 -39.37 -108.15 -4.91
CA ALA A 75 -40.23 -106.97 -4.94
C ALA A 75 -39.50 -105.68 -4.52
N ARG A 76 -38.56 -105.75 -3.56
CA ARG A 76 -37.76 -104.60 -3.15
C ARG A 76 -36.68 -104.25 -4.18
N ASP A 77 -36.06 -105.26 -4.79
CA ASP A 77 -35.06 -105.06 -5.84
C ASP A 77 -35.71 -104.36 -7.05
N ASP A 78 -36.87 -104.84 -7.50
CA ASP A 78 -37.67 -104.23 -8.59
C ASP A 78 -38.07 -102.79 -8.27
N ALA A 79 -38.56 -102.51 -7.05
CA ALA A 79 -38.90 -101.15 -6.63
C ALA A 79 -37.68 -100.20 -6.61
N ASN A 80 -36.51 -100.71 -6.22
CA ASN A 80 -35.27 -99.93 -6.24
C ASN A 80 -34.79 -99.67 -7.66
N GLU A 81 -34.92 -100.64 -8.56
CA GLU A 81 -34.61 -100.49 -9.98
C GLU A 81 -35.52 -99.47 -10.64
N PHE A 82 -36.84 -99.58 -10.42
CA PHE A 82 -37.82 -98.58 -10.87
C PHE A 82 -37.47 -97.16 -10.40
N SER A 83 -37.14 -97.00 -9.12
CA SER A 83 -36.75 -95.68 -8.57
C SER A 83 -35.51 -95.10 -9.26
N LYS A 84 -34.50 -95.94 -9.55
CA LYS A 84 -33.30 -95.51 -10.29
C LYS A 84 -33.64 -95.07 -11.71
N GLU A 85 -34.49 -95.81 -12.41
CA GLU A 85 -34.92 -95.46 -13.77
C GLU A 85 -35.74 -94.15 -13.78
N VAL A 86 -36.60 -93.93 -12.78
CA VAL A 86 -37.33 -92.65 -12.64
C VAL A 86 -36.36 -91.49 -12.46
N ILE A 87 -35.33 -91.61 -11.61
CA ILE A 87 -34.31 -90.57 -11.40
C ILE A 87 -33.48 -90.35 -12.67
N ALA A 88 -33.16 -91.41 -13.41
CA ALA A 88 -32.43 -91.31 -14.67
C ALA A 88 -33.26 -90.57 -15.73
N GLU A 89 -34.56 -90.87 -15.83
CA GLU A 89 -35.47 -90.21 -16.76
C GLU A 89 -35.73 -88.75 -16.36
N GLU A 90 -35.88 -88.44 -15.07
CA GLU A 90 -35.94 -87.07 -14.56
C GLU A 90 -34.71 -86.26 -15.02
N LYS A 91 -33.50 -86.79 -14.80
CA LYS A 91 -32.26 -86.15 -15.24
C LYS A 91 -32.21 -85.96 -16.75
N ARG A 92 -32.70 -86.94 -17.52
CA ARG A 92 -32.76 -86.83 -18.99
C ARG A 92 -33.70 -85.70 -19.41
N LEU A 93 -34.89 -85.62 -18.81
CA LEU A 93 -35.88 -84.59 -19.11
C LEU A 93 -35.40 -83.19 -18.70
N ILE A 94 -34.79 -83.05 -17.52
CA ILE A 94 -34.15 -81.80 -17.08
C ILE A 94 -33.03 -81.41 -18.05
N GLY A 95 -32.16 -82.36 -18.40
CA GLY A 95 -31.05 -82.13 -19.34
C GLY A 95 -31.48 -81.70 -20.75
N ILE A 96 -32.72 -81.96 -21.16
CA ILE A 96 -33.28 -81.44 -22.42
C ILE A 96 -33.61 -79.95 -22.29
N ILE A 97 -34.20 -79.53 -21.18
CA ILE A 97 -34.74 -78.17 -21.04
C ILE A 97 -33.72 -77.18 -20.46
N SER A 98 -32.83 -77.62 -19.56
CA SER A 98 -31.90 -76.71 -18.86
C SER A 98 -31.00 -75.91 -19.81
N PRO A 99 -30.38 -76.48 -20.85
CA PRO A 99 -29.54 -75.68 -21.76
C PRO A 99 -30.33 -74.60 -22.51
N GLU A 100 -31.60 -74.86 -22.82
CA GLU A 100 -32.46 -73.86 -23.47
C GLU A 100 -32.93 -72.80 -22.48
N GLU A 101 -33.26 -73.17 -21.24
CA GLU A 101 -33.54 -72.22 -20.16
C GLU A 101 -32.36 -71.28 -19.91
N ASP A 102 -31.13 -71.82 -19.80
CA ASP A 102 -29.91 -71.04 -19.65
C ASP A 102 -29.69 -70.10 -20.85
N ARG A 103 -29.93 -70.58 -22.08
CA ARG A 103 -29.84 -69.75 -23.30
C ARG A 103 -30.85 -68.60 -23.28
N LEU A 104 -32.09 -68.88 -22.89
CA LEU A 104 -33.15 -67.87 -22.82
C LEU A 104 -32.88 -66.84 -21.72
N GLN A 105 -32.37 -67.28 -20.56
CA GLN A 105 -31.95 -66.38 -19.48
C GLN A 105 -30.81 -65.46 -19.93
N ALA A 106 -29.82 -65.99 -20.66
CA ALA A 106 -28.73 -65.18 -21.21
C ALA A 106 -29.24 -64.14 -22.21
N LEU A 107 -30.16 -64.52 -23.11
CA LEU A 107 -30.79 -63.59 -24.06
C LEU A 107 -31.60 -62.49 -23.36
N GLN A 108 -32.35 -62.83 -22.32
CA GLN A 108 -33.09 -61.86 -21.53
C GLN A 108 -32.14 -60.86 -20.84
N THR A 109 -31.08 -61.37 -20.23
CA THR A 109 -30.08 -60.54 -19.53
C THR A 109 -29.41 -59.56 -20.50
N GLU A 110 -28.99 -60.02 -21.68
CA GLU A 110 -28.36 -59.16 -22.69
C GLU A 110 -29.31 -58.06 -23.19
N HIS A 111 -30.59 -58.40 -23.39
CA HIS A 111 -31.61 -57.44 -23.80
C HIS A 111 -31.82 -56.36 -22.73
N ASP A 112 -31.98 -56.76 -21.46
CA ASP A 112 -32.23 -55.84 -20.36
C ASP A 112 -31.02 -54.93 -20.11
N GLU A 113 -29.80 -55.46 -20.18
CA GLU A 113 -28.56 -54.68 -20.10
C GLU A 113 -28.41 -53.69 -21.28
N ARG A 114 -28.83 -54.08 -22.49
CA ARG A 114 -28.82 -53.18 -23.65
C ARG A 114 -29.83 -52.05 -23.48
N ALA A 115 -31.05 -52.37 -23.06
CA ALA A 115 -32.09 -51.38 -22.80
C ALA A 115 -31.67 -50.40 -21.69
N GLU A 116 -31.00 -50.89 -20.65
CA GLU A 116 -30.48 -50.04 -19.58
C GLU A 116 -29.34 -49.13 -20.08
N ARG A 117 -28.38 -49.66 -20.84
CA ARG A 117 -27.30 -48.84 -21.44
C ARG A 117 -27.86 -47.77 -22.36
N GLU A 118 -28.86 -48.07 -23.17
CA GLU A 118 -29.52 -47.09 -24.03
C GLU A 118 -30.26 -46.02 -23.22
N ARG A 119 -30.94 -46.41 -22.13
CA ARG A 119 -31.59 -45.46 -21.22
C ARG A 119 -30.55 -44.54 -20.58
N GLN A 120 -29.48 -45.10 -20.05
CA GLN A 120 -28.44 -44.36 -19.36
C GLN A 120 -27.68 -43.43 -20.31
N ALA A 121 -27.37 -43.87 -21.52
CA ALA A 121 -26.75 -43.03 -22.56
C ALA A 121 -27.64 -41.83 -22.95
N LYS A 122 -28.96 -42.01 -23.01
CA LYS A 122 -29.90 -40.90 -23.25
C LYS A 122 -29.92 -39.92 -22.09
N ILE A 123 -29.92 -40.41 -20.84
CA ILE A 123 -29.85 -39.56 -19.65
C ILE A 123 -28.54 -38.77 -19.62
N GLU A 124 -27.40 -39.41 -19.88
CA GLU A 124 -26.09 -38.76 -19.92
C GLU A 124 -25.98 -37.73 -21.03
N THR A 125 -26.50 -38.04 -22.23
CA THR A 125 -26.54 -37.09 -23.36
C THR A 125 -27.35 -35.85 -23.00
N GLU A 126 -28.51 -36.05 -22.37
CA GLU A 126 -29.39 -34.96 -21.96
C GLU A 126 -28.79 -34.16 -20.80
N ALA A 127 -28.22 -34.82 -19.80
CA ALA A 127 -27.55 -34.16 -18.68
C ALA A 127 -26.40 -33.29 -19.18
N LYS A 128 -25.59 -33.80 -20.11
CA LYS A 128 -24.51 -33.04 -20.74
C LYS A 128 -25.02 -31.86 -21.55
N ARG A 129 -26.10 -32.04 -22.32
CA ARG A 129 -26.74 -30.92 -23.05
C ARG A 129 -27.17 -29.80 -22.09
N VAL A 130 -27.80 -30.17 -20.97
CA VAL A 130 -28.24 -29.21 -19.95
C VAL A 130 -27.05 -28.54 -19.28
N GLU A 131 -26.01 -29.30 -18.92
CA GLU A 131 -24.76 -28.78 -18.33
C GLU A 131 -24.08 -27.77 -19.27
N ASP A 132 -23.86 -28.13 -20.54
CA ASP A 132 -23.24 -27.24 -21.54
C ASP A 132 -24.02 -25.92 -21.69
N ILE A 133 -25.36 -25.96 -21.66
CA ILE A 133 -26.21 -24.75 -21.72
C ILE A 133 -26.06 -23.93 -20.43
N GLN A 134 -26.10 -24.56 -19.26
CA GLN A 134 -25.95 -23.87 -17.97
C GLN A 134 -24.55 -23.25 -17.82
N GLU A 135 -23.49 -23.91 -18.31
CA GLU A 135 -22.14 -23.35 -18.33
C GLU A 135 -22.05 -22.09 -19.20
N ARG A 136 -22.68 -22.08 -20.37
CA ARG A 136 -22.75 -20.87 -21.22
C ARG A 136 -23.45 -19.72 -20.50
N ILE A 137 -24.58 -19.99 -19.83
CA ILE A 137 -25.30 -18.99 -19.03
C ILE A 137 -24.44 -18.51 -17.85
N ALA A 138 -23.72 -19.42 -17.18
CA ALA A 138 -22.82 -19.08 -16.10
C ALA A 138 -21.64 -18.22 -16.57
N ALA A 139 -21.10 -18.47 -17.76
CA ALA A 139 -20.03 -17.66 -18.35
C ALA A 139 -20.48 -16.22 -18.60
N ILE A 140 -21.70 -16.01 -19.12
CA ILE A 140 -22.29 -14.67 -19.27
C ILE A 140 -22.37 -13.97 -17.92
N ARG A 141 -22.80 -14.67 -16.86
CA ARG A 141 -22.87 -14.10 -15.51
C ARG A 141 -21.48 -13.75 -14.95
N GLY A 142 -20.50 -14.63 -15.17
CA GLY A 142 -19.14 -14.49 -14.65
C GLY A 142 -18.36 -13.29 -15.21
N ALA A 143 -18.80 -12.70 -16.33
CA ALA A 143 -18.19 -11.49 -16.90
C ALA A 143 -18.13 -10.32 -15.89
N VAL A 144 -19.18 -10.15 -15.07
CA VAL A 144 -19.23 -9.08 -14.04
C VAL A 144 -18.18 -9.34 -12.95
N GLU A 145 -18.04 -10.59 -12.51
CA GLU A 145 -17.08 -10.98 -11.49
C GLU A 145 -15.65 -10.73 -11.96
N ALA A 146 -15.35 -11.02 -13.23
CA ALA A 146 -14.04 -10.77 -13.83
C ALA A 146 -13.66 -9.28 -13.79
N VAL A 147 -14.59 -8.37 -14.12
CA VAL A 147 -14.34 -6.91 -14.06
C VAL A 147 -13.98 -6.46 -12.65
N ILE A 148 -14.70 -6.96 -11.64
CA ILE A 148 -14.49 -6.58 -10.24
C ILE A 148 -13.16 -7.15 -9.72
N HIS A 149 -12.92 -8.45 -9.89
CA HIS A 149 -11.76 -9.13 -9.30
C HIS A 149 -10.44 -8.79 -9.97
N LEU A 150 -10.46 -8.57 -11.29
CA LEU A 150 -9.26 -8.24 -12.07
C LEU A 150 -9.08 -6.73 -12.25
N ASN A 151 -10.01 -5.93 -11.74
CA ASN A 151 -10.00 -4.46 -11.79
C ASN A 151 -9.70 -3.93 -13.20
N TYR A 152 -10.52 -4.36 -14.17
CA TYR A 152 -10.33 -4.01 -15.57
C TYR A 152 -10.40 -2.49 -15.82
N PRO A 153 -9.59 -1.96 -16.75
CA PRO A 153 -9.72 -0.57 -17.20
C PRO A 153 -10.98 -0.39 -18.06
N SER A 154 -11.47 0.85 -18.18
CA SER A 154 -12.70 1.19 -18.91
C SER A 154 -12.74 0.59 -20.32
N ALA A 155 -11.66 0.74 -21.10
CA ALA A 155 -11.56 0.17 -22.46
C ALA A 155 -11.77 -1.35 -22.50
N LYS A 156 -11.27 -2.09 -21.50
CA LYS A 156 -11.43 -3.55 -21.45
C LYS A 156 -12.85 -3.95 -21.05
N ILE A 157 -13.51 -3.14 -20.23
CA ILE A 157 -14.92 -3.34 -19.89
C ILE A 157 -15.80 -3.08 -21.12
N THR A 158 -15.46 -2.10 -21.97
CA THR A 158 -16.15 -1.87 -23.25
C THR A 158 -16.06 -3.11 -24.17
N GLU A 159 -14.86 -3.64 -24.38
CA GLU A 159 -14.67 -4.87 -25.18
C GLU A 159 -15.53 -6.03 -24.65
N LEU A 160 -15.58 -6.20 -23.32
CA LEU A 160 -16.37 -7.26 -22.70
C LEU A 160 -17.88 -7.03 -22.84
N ILE A 161 -18.34 -5.79 -22.80
CA ILE A 161 -19.75 -5.44 -23.09
C ILE A 161 -20.08 -5.84 -24.52
N ASP A 162 -19.24 -5.45 -25.49
CA ASP A 162 -19.44 -5.76 -26.90
C ASP A 162 -19.46 -7.28 -27.12
N ASP A 163 -18.51 -8.03 -26.53
CA ASP A 163 -18.46 -9.49 -26.59
C ASP A 163 -19.78 -10.11 -26.08
N ILE A 164 -20.28 -9.68 -24.92
CA ILE A 164 -21.55 -10.19 -24.37
C ILE A 164 -22.75 -9.78 -25.23
N GLU A 165 -22.77 -8.57 -25.78
CA GLU A 165 -23.84 -8.10 -26.68
C GLU A 165 -23.94 -8.98 -27.94
N THR A 166 -22.79 -9.43 -28.48
CA THR A 166 -22.76 -10.31 -29.66
C THR A 166 -23.22 -11.74 -29.42
N ILE A 167 -23.40 -12.17 -28.16
CA ILE A 167 -23.89 -13.53 -27.86
C ILE A 167 -25.37 -13.61 -28.20
N ASP A 168 -25.72 -14.26 -29.32
CA ASP A 168 -27.10 -14.50 -29.68
C ASP A 168 -27.72 -15.56 -28.76
N ILE A 169 -28.84 -15.21 -28.11
CA ILE A 169 -29.65 -16.13 -27.31
C ILE A 169 -30.71 -16.71 -28.25
N ASP A 170 -30.39 -17.84 -28.87
CA ASP A 170 -31.23 -18.51 -29.87
C ASP A 170 -31.70 -19.90 -29.43
N ASP A 171 -32.23 -20.70 -30.35
CA ASP A 171 -32.72 -22.07 -30.12
C ASP A 171 -31.67 -23.01 -29.54
N SER A 172 -30.38 -22.66 -29.58
CA SER A 172 -29.32 -23.45 -28.94
C SER A 172 -29.39 -23.48 -27.41
N PHE A 173 -30.14 -22.56 -26.78
CA PHE A 173 -30.38 -22.56 -25.32
C PHE A 173 -31.62 -23.37 -24.91
N ALA A 174 -32.40 -23.84 -25.89
CA ALA A 174 -33.56 -24.71 -25.67
C ALA A 174 -34.50 -24.18 -24.56
N GLU A 175 -34.82 -25.00 -23.55
CA GLU A 175 -35.71 -24.61 -22.45
C GLU A 175 -35.16 -23.51 -21.52
N PHE A 176 -33.89 -23.13 -21.68
CA PHE A 176 -33.23 -22.10 -20.87
C PHE A 176 -33.06 -20.76 -21.60
N GLN A 177 -33.70 -20.56 -22.76
CA GLN A 177 -33.65 -19.29 -23.50
C GLN A 177 -34.00 -18.09 -22.62
N ASP A 178 -35.15 -18.13 -21.93
CA ASP A 178 -35.59 -17.02 -21.06
C ASP A 178 -34.57 -16.74 -19.95
N GLN A 179 -34.04 -17.81 -19.33
CA GLN A 179 -33.01 -17.69 -18.29
C GLN A 179 -31.72 -17.05 -18.84
N ALA A 180 -31.32 -17.42 -20.06
CA ALA A 180 -30.13 -16.90 -20.70
C ALA A 180 -30.30 -15.42 -21.09
N GLU A 181 -31.47 -15.04 -21.61
CA GLU A 181 -31.81 -13.65 -21.96
C GLU A 181 -31.83 -12.77 -20.71
N ASP A 182 -32.53 -13.19 -19.66
CA ASP A 182 -32.55 -12.47 -18.38
C ASP A 182 -31.14 -12.31 -17.80
N THR A 183 -30.32 -13.37 -17.89
CA THR A 183 -28.93 -13.32 -17.43
C THR A 183 -28.10 -12.34 -18.26
N LYS A 184 -28.25 -12.35 -19.59
CA LYS A 184 -27.55 -11.43 -20.50
C LYS A 184 -27.92 -9.98 -20.19
N VAL A 185 -29.21 -9.68 -20.08
CA VAL A 185 -29.72 -8.33 -19.76
C VAL A 185 -29.18 -7.86 -18.40
N ALA A 186 -29.27 -8.70 -17.36
CA ALA A 186 -28.79 -8.38 -16.03
C ALA A 186 -27.26 -8.17 -15.98
N THR A 187 -26.50 -9.01 -16.69
CA THR A 187 -25.05 -8.86 -16.83
C THR A 187 -24.68 -7.55 -17.52
N LEU A 188 -25.28 -7.24 -18.67
CA LEU A 188 -25.00 -6.02 -19.42
C LEU A 188 -25.32 -4.76 -18.61
N ALA A 189 -26.42 -4.76 -17.85
CA ALA A 189 -26.76 -3.66 -16.96
C ALA A 189 -25.64 -3.40 -15.93
N LYS A 190 -25.15 -4.45 -15.27
CA LYS A 190 -24.06 -4.36 -14.29
C LYS A 190 -22.72 -3.97 -14.91
N LEU A 191 -22.40 -4.51 -16.08
CA LEU A 191 -21.16 -4.14 -16.79
C LEU A 191 -21.16 -2.66 -17.19
N ARG A 192 -22.30 -2.13 -17.66
CA ARG A 192 -22.44 -0.71 -18.01
C ARG A 192 -22.31 0.19 -16.79
N GLU A 193 -22.86 -0.22 -15.64
CA GLU A 193 -22.66 0.48 -14.36
C GLU A 193 -21.17 0.50 -13.96
N ALA A 194 -20.51 -0.66 -14.00
CA ALA A 194 -19.08 -0.76 -13.70
C ALA A 194 -18.21 0.04 -14.67
N HIS A 195 -18.55 0.04 -15.96
CA HIS A 195 -17.89 0.84 -16.98
C HIS A 195 -17.99 2.34 -16.67
N SER A 196 -19.20 2.83 -16.37
CA SER A 196 -19.42 4.24 -16.02
C SER A 196 -18.57 4.66 -14.82
N ALA A 197 -18.60 3.87 -13.74
CA ALA A 197 -17.79 4.14 -12.55
C ALA A 197 -16.28 4.13 -12.86
N THR A 198 -15.85 3.22 -13.75
CA THR A 198 -14.45 3.11 -14.15
C THR A 198 -14.00 4.28 -15.02
N VAL A 199 -14.83 4.75 -15.95
CA VAL A 199 -14.56 5.93 -16.77
C VAL A 199 -14.37 7.17 -15.89
N GLU A 200 -15.21 7.36 -14.87
CA GLU A 200 -15.07 8.47 -13.93
C GLU A 200 -13.75 8.41 -13.16
N ARG A 201 -13.41 7.23 -12.62
CA ARG A 201 -12.14 6.99 -11.92
C ARG A 201 -10.93 7.23 -12.83
N ASP A 202 -10.97 6.72 -14.05
CA ASP A 202 -9.88 6.85 -15.02
C ASP A 202 -9.69 8.33 -15.42
N ALA A 203 -10.79 9.07 -15.61
CA ALA A 203 -10.77 10.51 -15.89
C ALA A 203 -10.23 11.34 -14.71
N GLU A 204 -10.62 11.02 -13.47
CA GLU A 204 -10.08 11.67 -12.27
C GLU A 204 -8.58 11.38 -12.12
N THR A 205 -8.17 10.13 -12.35
CA THR A 205 -6.75 9.75 -12.32
C THR A 205 -5.95 10.52 -13.36
N ALA A 206 -6.48 10.70 -14.57
CA ALA A 206 -5.86 11.49 -15.62
C ALA A 206 -5.76 12.98 -15.26
N LYS A 207 -6.80 13.57 -14.64
CA LYS A 207 -6.77 14.95 -14.15
C LYS A 207 -5.70 15.14 -13.08
N ILE A 208 -5.64 14.26 -12.09
CA ILE A 208 -4.63 14.31 -11.03
C ILE A 208 -3.22 14.19 -11.61
N ALA A 209 -3.01 13.32 -12.61
CA ALA A 209 -1.72 13.20 -13.28
C ALA A 209 -1.35 14.48 -14.04
N ALA A 210 -2.29 15.09 -14.76
CA ALA A 210 -2.07 16.35 -15.47
C ALA A 210 -1.77 17.52 -14.52
N GLU A 211 -2.54 17.65 -13.43
CA GLU A 211 -2.33 18.67 -12.39
C GLU A 211 -0.96 18.51 -11.72
N ARG A 212 -0.51 17.27 -11.46
CA ARG A 212 0.82 17.01 -10.92
C ARG A 212 1.93 17.42 -11.88
N ALA A 213 1.78 17.13 -13.17
CA ALA A 213 2.75 17.52 -14.20
C ALA A 213 2.82 19.06 -14.34
N GLU A 214 1.68 19.74 -14.35
CA GLU A 214 1.65 21.22 -14.40
C GLU A 214 2.29 21.84 -13.14
N LEU A 215 2.00 21.29 -11.95
CA LEU A 215 2.60 21.76 -10.72
C LEU A 215 4.13 21.56 -10.69
N GLU A 216 4.62 20.47 -11.26
CA GLU A 216 6.06 20.19 -11.39
C GLU A 216 6.74 21.21 -12.31
N GLU A 217 6.16 21.49 -13.49
CA GLU A 217 6.65 22.53 -14.41
C GLU A 217 6.64 23.92 -13.77
N LEU A 218 5.58 24.28 -13.05
CA LEU A 218 5.50 25.55 -12.33
C LEU A 218 6.59 25.67 -11.24
N ARG A 219 6.86 24.59 -10.50
CA ARG A 219 7.93 24.55 -9.51
C ARG A 219 9.30 24.70 -10.17
N ALA A 220 9.56 23.99 -11.26
CA ALA A 220 10.81 24.10 -12.01
C ALA A 220 11.01 25.51 -12.59
N ALA A 221 9.95 26.14 -13.10
CA ALA A 221 10.00 27.51 -13.60
C ALA A 221 10.23 28.53 -12.46
N ALA A 222 9.57 28.37 -11.32
CA ALA A 222 9.77 29.21 -10.15
C ALA A 222 11.19 29.08 -9.58
N GLU A 223 11.73 27.87 -9.51
CA GLU A 223 13.11 27.61 -9.08
C GLU A 223 14.12 28.28 -10.02
N LYS A 224 13.92 28.17 -11.34
CA LYS A 224 14.77 28.88 -12.33
C LYS A 224 14.69 30.39 -12.17
N ARG A 225 13.51 30.96 -11.96
CA ARG A 225 13.34 32.41 -11.71
C ARG A 225 14.04 32.83 -10.43
N ALA A 226 13.84 32.11 -9.34
CA ALA A 226 14.49 32.39 -8.06
C ALA A 226 16.03 32.32 -8.17
N ALA A 227 16.56 31.32 -8.88
CA ALA A 227 17.99 31.20 -9.13
C ALA A 227 18.53 32.37 -9.98
N GLN A 228 17.78 32.78 -11.02
CA GLN A 228 18.14 33.93 -11.85
C GLN A 228 18.10 35.24 -11.06
N GLU A 229 17.06 35.48 -10.27
CA GLU A 229 16.94 36.66 -9.41
C GLU A 229 18.05 36.71 -8.37
N GLN A 230 18.41 35.57 -7.75
CA GLN A 230 19.55 35.51 -6.83
C GLN A 230 20.86 35.82 -7.53
N PHE A 231 21.06 35.31 -8.75
CA PHE A 231 22.24 35.61 -9.55
C PHE A 231 22.31 37.11 -9.90
N ASP A 232 21.20 37.70 -10.33
CA ASP A 232 21.13 39.11 -10.71
C ASP A 232 21.34 40.04 -9.49
N LEU A 233 20.75 39.70 -8.33
CA LEU A 233 20.98 40.39 -7.07
C LEU A 233 22.46 40.31 -6.66
N ALA A 234 23.06 39.12 -6.67
CA ALA A 234 24.47 38.95 -6.34
C ALA A 234 25.39 39.72 -7.30
N ALA A 235 25.08 39.74 -8.60
CA ALA A 235 25.81 40.52 -9.59
C ALA A 235 25.68 42.04 -9.36
N ALA A 236 24.48 42.52 -9.03
CA ALA A 236 24.22 43.92 -8.70
C ALA A 236 24.95 44.34 -7.42
N GLU A 237 24.91 43.52 -6.38
CA GLU A 237 25.64 43.75 -5.13
C GLU A 237 27.15 43.77 -5.34
N ALA A 238 27.70 42.83 -6.12
CA ALA A 238 29.12 42.82 -6.45
C ALA A 238 29.55 44.08 -7.22
N LYS A 239 28.72 44.54 -8.16
CA LYS A 239 28.95 45.79 -8.90
C LYS A 239 28.87 47.02 -7.98
N ALA A 240 27.87 47.08 -7.10
CA ALA A 240 27.72 48.14 -6.12
C ALA A 240 28.90 48.19 -5.13
N LYS A 241 29.35 47.02 -4.65
CA LYS A 241 30.53 46.90 -3.79
C LYS A 241 31.79 47.39 -4.50
N LYS A 242 32.05 46.95 -5.74
CA LYS A 242 33.18 47.46 -6.53
C LYS A 242 33.13 48.97 -6.73
N LYS A 243 31.95 49.55 -6.97
CA LYS A 243 31.78 51.00 -7.11
C LYS A 243 32.08 51.72 -5.79
N ARG A 244 31.55 51.25 -4.66
CA ARG A 244 31.82 51.81 -3.32
C ARG A 244 33.31 51.71 -2.96
N GLU A 245 33.96 50.60 -3.25
CA GLU A 245 35.40 50.42 -3.01
C GLU A 245 36.23 51.39 -3.88
N ALA A 246 35.88 51.56 -5.15
CA ALA A 246 36.55 52.52 -6.03
C ALA A 246 36.33 53.98 -5.59
N GLU A 247 35.11 54.32 -5.14
CA GLU A 247 34.78 55.66 -4.64
C GLU A 247 35.45 55.94 -3.30
N ALA A 248 35.47 54.99 -2.37
CA ALA A 248 36.19 55.10 -1.11
C ALA A 248 37.70 55.25 -1.33
N LYS A 249 38.27 54.53 -2.32
CA LYS A 249 39.67 54.70 -2.71
C LYS A 249 39.94 56.11 -3.24
N LYS A 250 39.10 56.62 -4.14
CA LYS A 250 39.23 58.00 -4.65
C LYS A 250 39.11 59.05 -3.54
N GLN A 251 38.13 58.92 -2.66
CA GLN A 251 37.97 59.83 -1.52
C GLN A 251 39.18 59.81 -0.60
N ARG A 252 39.76 58.63 -0.35
CA ARG A 252 40.97 58.50 0.45
C ARG A 252 42.17 59.18 -0.20
N GLU A 253 42.36 58.98 -1.51
CA GLU A 253 43.43 59.65 -2.29
C GLU A 253 43.25 61.17 -2.29
N GLU A 254 42.01 61.66 -2.46
CA GLU A 254 41.69 63.09 -2.46
C GLU A 254 41.87 63.73 -1.07
N LEU A 255 41.43 63.07 0.00
CA LEU A 255 41.68 63.51 1.37
C LEU A 255 43.18 63.54 1.69
N GLU A 256 43.95 62.54 1.27
CA GLU A 256 45.40 62.52 1.46
C GLU A 256 46.08 63.69 0.72
N GLU A 257 45.63 64.00 -0.50
CA GLU A 257 46.15 65.13 -1.26
C GLU A 257 45.74 66.49 -0.65
N GLN A 258 44.51 66.62 -0.14
CA GLN A 258 44.07 67.79 0.60
C GLN A 258 44.89 67.98 1.88
N HIS A 259 45.12 66.90 2.65
CA HIS A 259 45.97 66.95 3.83
C HIS A 259 47.41 67.37 3.49
N LYS A 260 47.98 66.88 2.38
CA LYS A 260 49.30 67.33 1.90
C LYS A 260 49.30 68.82 1.53
N LYS A 261 48.27 69.31 0.84
CA LYS A 261 48.13 70.73 0.48
C LYS A 261 47.94 71.62 1.71
N GLN A 262 47.11 71.20 2.66
CA GLN A 262 46.90 71.90 3.93
C GLN A 262 48.17 71.92 4.77
N ALA A 263 48.89 70.82 4.89
CA ALA A 263 50.17 70.78 5.61
C ALA A 263 51.21 71.70 4.95
N ALA A 264 51.27 71.74 3.62
CA ALA A 264 52.16 72.66 2.89
C ALA A 264 51.76 74.13 3.06
N ALA A 265 50.45 74.44 3.05
CA ALA A 265 49.95 75.78 3.28
C ALA A 265 50.18 76.24 4.73
N GLN A 266 49.91 75.38 5.71
CA GLN A 266 50.16 75.65 7.12
C GLN A 266 51.64 75.91 7.37
N LYS A 267 52.53 75.10 6.78
CA LYS A 267 53.98 75.32 6.87
C LYS A 267 54.37 76.71 6.33
N LYS A 268 53.79 77.16 5.21
CA LYS A 268 54.05 78.52 4.69
C LYS A 268 53.57 79.61 5.64
N ILE A 269 52.39 79.43 6.24
CA ILE A 269 51.84 80.37 7.23
C ILE A 269 52.74 80.39 8.48
N ASP A 270 53.20 79.25 8.95
CA ASP A 270 54.09 79.14 10.10
C ASP A 270 55.46 79.79 9.81
N ASP A 271 56.03 79.56 8.63
CA ASP A 271 57.28 80.19 8.16
C ASP A 271 57.12 81.73 8.04
N GLU A 272 55.97 82.22 7.54
CA GLU A 272 55.68 83.65 7.42
C GLU A 272 55.43 84.31 8.79
N ASN A 273 54.70 83.64 9.69
CA ASN A 273 54.51 84.10 11.06
C ASN A 273 55.82 84.16 11.85
N ALA A 274 56.72 83.19 11.66
CA ALA A 274 58.04 83.21 12.27
C ALA A 274 58.85 84.42 11.78
N ARG A 275 58.79 84.72 10.47
CA ARG A 275 59.45 85.88 9.88
C ARG A 275 58.89 87.21 10.38
N LEU A 276 57.56 87.32 10.49
CA LEU A 276 56.88 88.49 11.04
C LEU A 276 57.15 88.67 12.54
N ALA A 277 57.31 87.58 13.30
CA ALA A 277 57.68 87.64 14.71
C ALA A 277 59.11 88.15 14.90
N GLU A 278 60.04 87.72 14.04
CA GLU A 278 61.42 88.22 14.02
C GLU A 278 61.48 89.72 13.68
N GLU A 279 60.73 90.15 12.65
CA GLU A 279 60.62 91.56 12.27
C GLU A 279 60.02 92.43 13.38
N ARG A 280 58.98 91.96 14.07
CA ARG A 280 58.40 92.66 15.23
C ARG A 280 59.38 92.76 16.40
N ALA A 281 60.15 91.71 16.66
CA ALA A 281 61.16 91.70 17.72
C ALA A 281 62.32 92.67 17.44
N ASP A 282 62.69 92.85 16.17
CA ASP A 282 63.67 93.85 15.76
C ASP A 282 63.11 95.28 15.86
N LEU A 283 61.85 95.48 15.46
CA LEU A 283 61.18 96.78 15.57
C LEU A 283 61.01 97.22 17.04
N GLU A 284 60.66 96.29 17.93
CA GLU A 284 60.53 96.55 19.37
C GLU A 284 61.89 96.90 20.01
N ARG A 285 62.98 96.25 19.56
CA ARG A 285 64.34 96.62 19.98
C ARG A 285 64.70 98.04 19.57
N GLU A 286 64.34 98.48 18.37
CA GLU A 286 64.56 99.85 17.92
C GLU A 286 63.72 100.87 18.68
N GLN A 287 62.42 100.61 18.89
CA GLN A 287 61.54 101.50 19.66
C GLN A 287 62.02 101.65 21.12
N ARG A 288 62.55 100.58 21.72
CA ARG A 288 63.09 100.63 23.08
C ARG A 288 64.35 101.48 23.17
N LYS A 289 65.28 101.38 22.20
CA LYS A 289 66.44 102.27 22.10
C LYS A 289 66.03 103.73 21.96
N GLU A 290 64.99 104.01 21.17
CA GLU A 290 64.52 105.37 20.94
C GLU A 290 63.80 105.96 22.16
N ALA A 291 63.04 105.14 22.90
CA ALA A 291 62.42 105.50 24.17
C ALA A 291 63.48 105.82 25.25
N ASP A 292 64.53 105.00 25.36
CA ASP A 292 65.64 105.24 26.28
C ASP A 292 66.40 106.55 25.97
N ARG A 293 66.55 106.89 24.68
CA ARG A 293 67.16 108.17 24.26
C ARG A 293 66.32 109.37 24.68
N LYS A 294 65.00 109.31 24.48
CA LYS A 294 64.08 110.41 24.87
C LYS A 294 64.01 110.60 26.38
N ALA A 295 64.00 109.51 27.16
CA ALA A 295 64.01 109.57 28.61
C ALA A 295 65.31 110.21 29.17
N ALA A 296 66.45 110.00 28.49
CA ALA A 296 67.72 110.63 28.86
C ALA A 296 67.74 112.14 28.56
N GLU A 297 67.14 112.59 27.46
CA GLU A 297 67.00 114.02 27.12
C GLU A 297 66.07 114.77 28.07
N GLU A 298 64.92 114.19 28.43
CA GLU A 298 63.97 114.82 29.38
C GLU A 298 64.57 115.00 30.77
N LYS A 299 65.36 114.04 31.25
CA LYS A 299 66.06 114.14 32.54
C LYS A 299 67.09 115.27 32.56
N ALA A 300 67.84 115.45 31.47
CA ALA A 300 68.83 116.51 31.34
C ALA A 300 68.22 117.92 31.21
N GLU A 301 66.97 118.03 30.75
CA GLU A 301 66.23 119.30 30.72
C GLU A 301 65.65 119.67 32.10
N GLN A 302 65.21 118.67 32.87
CA GLN A 302 64.68 118.87 34.22
C GLN A 302 65.77 119.34 35.19
N ASP A 303 66.97 118.75 35.12
CA ASP A 303 68.13 119.16 35.94
C ASP A 303 68.56 120.63 35.68
N ARG A 304 68.37 121.14 34.45
CA ARG A 304 68.63 122.56 34.12
C ARG A 304 67.60 123.52 34.71
N LYS A 305 66.34 123.11 34.83
CA LYS A 305 65.25 123.94 35.40
C LYS A 305 65.37 124.05 36.93
N ASP A 306 65.80 122.99 37.60
CA ASP A 306 65.99 122.98 39.05
C ASP A 306 67.22 123.84 39.48
N ALA A 307 68.28 123.85 38.67
CA ALA A 307 69.45 124.73 38.89
C ALA A 307 69.13 126.23 38.74
N ALA A 308 68.19 126.59 37.84
CA ALA A 308 67.78 127.98 37.62
C ALA A 308 66.90 128.54 38.76
N GLN A 309 66.07 127.69 39.39
CA GLN A 309 65.21 128.12 40.52
C GLN A 309 65.98 128.33 41.84
N ALA A 310 67.11 127.64 42.04
CA ALA A 310 67.95 127.81 43.23
C ALA A 310 68.68 129.18 43.26
N ALA A 311 69.01 129.75 42.09
CA ALA A 311 69.72 131.03 41.99
C ALA A 311 68.83 132.26 42.27
N ALA A 312 67.53 132.19 42.01
CA ALA A 312 66.59 133.31 42.18
C ALA A 312 66.21 133.60 43.65
N LYS A 313 66.44 132.65 44.57
CA LYS A 313 66.02 132.77 45.98
C LYS A 313 66.98 133.59 46.88
N ASN A 314 68.16 133.96 46.38
CA ASN A 314 69.26 134.56 47.17
C ASN A 314 69.57 136.04 46.86
N ALA A 315 68.75 136.74 46.06
CA ALA A 315 68.95 138.17 45.79
C ALA A 315 68.28 139.05 46.87
N LYS A 316 69.08 139.82 47.63
CA LYS A 316 68.62 140.75 48.68
C LYS A 316 68.60 142.19 48.17
N TYR A 317 67.47 142.88 48.34
CA TYR A 317 67.24 144.26 47.87
C TYR A 317 68.14 145.27 48.61
N PRO A 318 69.00 146.05 47.91
CA PRO A 318 70.08 146.82 48.54
C PRO A 318 69.70 148.19 49.15
N GLY A 319 68.42 148.59 49.16
CA GLY A 319 67.94 149.82 49.82
C GLY A 319 68.12 151.10 49.00
N GLU A 320 67.16 152.04 49.11
CA GLU A 320 67.07 153.25 48.26
C GLU A 320 68.33 154.15 48.34
N GLN A 321 68.96 154.27 49.50
CA GLN A 321 70.17 155.09 49.65
C GLN A 321 71.38 154.53 48.88
N ALA A 322 71.54 153.20 48.83
CA ALA A 322 72.65 152.56 48.11
C ALA A 322 72.48 152.63 46.58
N ILE A 323 71.23 152.68 46.11
CA ILE A 323 70.89 152.89 44.70
C ILE A 323 71.20 154.34 44.31
N VAL A 324 70.88 155.30 45.18
CA VAL A 324 71.19 156.72 44.96
C VAL A 324 72.70 156.95 44.96
N ASP A 325 73.44 156.42 45.91
CA ASP A 325 74.91 156.59 45.99
C ASP A 325 75.62 155.96 44.77
N ALA A 326 75.23 154.75 44.35
CA ALA A 326 75.81 154.08 43.18
C ALA A 326 75.53 154.80 41.86
N LEU A 327 74.31 155.36 41.70
CA LEU A 327 73.96 156.16 40.53
C LEU A 327 74.64 157.53 40.53
N THR A 328 74.81 158.13 41.71
CA THR A 328 75.55 159.39 41.91
C THR A 328 77.02 159.21 41.50
N GLU A 329 77.65 158.11 41.94
CA GLU A 329 79.05 157.77 41.60
C GLU A 329 79.21 157.39 40.13
N HIS A 330 78.32 156.56 39.56
CA HIS A 330 78.46 156.07 38.19
C HIS A 330 78.24 157.14 37.14
N PHE A 331 77.27 158.04 37.37
CA PHE A 331 76.91 159.08 36.42
C PHE A 331 77.55 160.44 36.71
N GLY A 332 78.29 160.56 37.83
CA GLY A 332 79.01 161.79 38.21
C GLY A 332 78.10 163.00 38.40
N VAL A 333 76.82 162.76 38.72
CA VAL A 333 75.79 163.79 38.90
C VAL A 333 75.43 163.92 40.38
N PRO A 334 75.08 165.12 40.86
CA PRO A 334 74.63 165.30 42.24
C PRO A 334 73.43 164.42 42.59
N SER A 335 73.34 164.00 43.85
CA SER A 335 72.29 163.11 44.35
C SER A 335 70.87 163.64 44.11
N GLU A 336 70.69 164.96 44.02
CA GLU A 336 69.39 165.58 43.69
C GLU A 336 68.92 165.25 42.26
N VAL A 337 69.83 165.10 41.30
CA VAL A 337 69.51 164.76 39.90
C VAL A 337 69.10 163.30 39.77
N VAL A 338 69.80 162.39 40.47
CA VAL A 338 69.43 160.98 40.57
C VAL A 338 68.07 160.82 41.24
N MET A 339 67.79 161.59 42.29
CA MET A 339 66.48 161.61 42.94
C MET A 339 65.39 162.15 42.01
N ALA A 340 65.68 163.17 41.18
CA ALA A 340 64.75 163.65 40.17
C ALA A 340 64.44 162.58 39.10
N TRP A 341 65.45 161.84 38.63
CA TRP A 341 65.26 160.71 37.70
C TRP A 341 64.44 159.58 38.33
N LEU A 342 64.74 159.21 39.57
CA LEU A 342 63.97 158.20 40.29
C LEU A 342 62.53 158.66 40.58
N THR A 343 62.32 159.98 40.75
CA THR A 343 60.97 160.57 40.92
C THR A 343 60.21 160.66 39.60
N GLU A 344 60.87 160.90 38.46
CA GLU A 344 60.27 160.81 37.12
C GLU A 344 59.94 159.36 36.76
N LEU A 345 60.82 158.41 37.03
CA LEU A 345 60.58 156.98 36.81
C LEU A 345 59.43 156.44 37.67
N ARG A 346 59.26 156.93 38.91
CA ARG A 346 58.09 156.58 39.76
C ARG A 346 56.77 157.20 39.31
N LYS A 347 56.76 158.11 38.32
CA LYS A 347 55.53 158.64 37.70
C LYS A 347 55.15 157.90 36.41
N VAL A 348 56.02 157.02 35.90
CA VAL A 348 55.84 156.26 34.65
C VAL A 348 55.81 154.74 34.90
N ALA A 349 56.03 154.31 36.14
CA ALA A 349 55.87 152.94 36.64
C ALA A 349 54.70 152.88 37.63
#